data_AF-A0A0F9I7G7-F1
#
_entry.id   AF-A0A0F9I7G7-F1
#
_cell.length_a   1.000
_cell.length_b   1.000
_cell.length_c   1.000
_cell.angle_alpha   90.00
_cell.angle_beta   90.00
_cell.angle_gamma   90.00
#
_symmetry.space_group_name_H-M   'P 1'
#
loop_
_entity.id
_entity.type
_entity.pdbx_description
1 polymer ?
#
loop_
_entity_poly.entity_id
_entity_poly.type
_entity_poly.pdbx_seq_one_letter_code
_entity_poly.pdbx_strand_id
1 'polypeptide(L)' 'MMKPHYFNQDDPDQDDIELGMAKGQGYVPQRCLLGGFVVMGMVNDGADPCKGCEGPRDRCGGRAK' A
#
# COMPACT_ATOMS: atom_id res chain seq x y z
N MET A 1 -15.12 -3.67 -2.60
CA MET A 1 -14.44 -4.83 -3.24
C MET A 1 -12.97 -4.51 -3.30
N MET A 2 -12.13 -5.34 -2.68
CA MET A 2 -10.70 -5.07 -2.56
C MET A 2 -10.03 -5.06 -3.95
N LYS A 3 -9.19 -4.05 -4.19
CA LYS A 3 -8.48 -3.85 -5.46
C LYS A 3 -6.98 -4.08 -5.25
N PRO A 4 -6.22 -4.51 -6.27
CA PRO A 4 -4.76 -4.62 -6.16
C PRO A 4 -4.09 -3.27 -5.86
N HIS A 5 -4.70 -2.17 -6.28
CA HIS A 5 -4.25 -0.82 -6.03
C HIS A 5 -5.37 0.20 -6.26
N TYR A 6 -5.10 1.43 -5.83
CA TYR A 6 -5.98 2.59 -5.89
C TYR A 6 -5.30 3.78 -6.58
N PHE A 7 -4.34 3.55 -7.49
CA PHE A 7 -3.52 4.62 -8.07
C PHE A 7 -4.28 5.69 -8.86
N ASN A 8 -5.51 5.38 -9.30
CA ASN A 8 -6.38 6.29 -10.06
C ASN A 8 -7.38 7.05 -9.16
N GLN A 9 -7.24 6.95 -7.85
CA GLN A 9 -8.03 7.69 -6.86
C GLN A 9 -7.08 8.29 -5.81
N ASP A 10 -7.59 9.19 -4.98
CA ASP A 10 -6.77 9.87 -3.97
C ASP A 10 -6.69 9.11 -2.65
N ASP A 11 -7.76 8.42 -2.30
CA ASP A 11 -7.89 7.62 -1.08
C ASP A 11 -8.30 6.19 -1.43
N PRO A 12 -7.83 5.17 -0.68
CA PRO A 12 -8.27 3.80 -0.90
C PRO A 12 -9.73 3.62 -0.48
N ASP A 13 -10.35 2.54 -0.94
CA ASP A 13 -11.72 2.21 -0.53
C ASP A 13 -11.75 1.95 1.00
N GLN A 14 -12.79 2.45 1.68
CA GLN A 14 -12.90 2.37 3.15
C GLN A 14 -13.05 0.92 3.68
N ASP A 15 -13.43 0.00 2.80
CA ASP A 15 -13.56 -1.43 3.11
C ASP A 15 -12.24 -2.22 2.98
N ASP A 16 -11.14 -1.58 2.57
CA ASP A 16 -9.81 -2.21 2.56
C ASP A 16 -9.17 -2.17 3.96
N ILE A 17 -9.69 -3.03 4.83
CA ILE A 17 -9.24 -3.15 6.22
C ILE A 17 -7.76 -3.54 6.29
N GLU A 18 -7.28 -4.38 5.38
CA GLU A 18 -5.89 -4.84 5.36
C GLU A 18 -4.91 -3.68 5.09
N LEU A 19 -5.26 -2.77 4.18
CA LEU A 19 -4.45 -1.58 3.95
C LEU A 19 -4.46 -0.66 5.18
N GLY A 20 -5.61 -0.52 5.83
CA GLY A 20 -5.73 0.21 7.10
C GLY A 20 -4.80 -0.36 8.18
N MET A 21 -4.78 -1.68 8.35
CA MET A 21 -3.88 -2.36 9.29
C MET A 21 -2.41 -2.17 8.91
N ALA A 22 -2.04 -2.33 7.64
CA ALA A 22 -0.66 -2.19 7.18
C ALA A 22 -0.12 -0.76 7.39
N LYS A 23 -0.97 0.25 7.21
CA LYS A 23 -0.67 1.66 7.53
C LYS A 23 -0.49 1.86 9.04
N GLY A 24 -1.37 1.28 9.86
CA GLY A 24 -1.28 1.35 11.32
C GLY A 24 -0.02 0.68 11.89
N GLN A 25 0.43 -0.41 11.26
CA GLN A 25 1.65 -1.13 11.64
C GLN A 25 2.94 -0.50 11.06
N GLY A 26 2.80 0.49 10.16
CA GLY A 26 3.95 1.18 9.57
C GLY A 26 4.64 0.43 8.43
N TYR A 27 4.04 -0.65 7.90
CA TYR A 27 4.58 -1.35 6.73
C TYR A 27 4.57 -0.46 5.48
N VAL A 28 3.59 0.44 5.39
CA VAL A 28 3.48 1.45 4.34
C VAL A 28 3.04 2.80 4.90
N PRO A 29 3.33 3.92 4.23
CA PRO A 29 2.89 5.25 4.65
C PRO A 29 1.38 5.43 4.61
N GLN A 30 0.88 6.42 5.35
CA GLN A 30 -0.55 6.75 5.43
C GLN A 30 -1.18 7.07 4.07
N ARG A 31 -0.40 7.62 3.14
CA ARG A 31 -0.84 7.95 1.78
C ARG A 31 -0.69 6.78 0.79
N CYS A 32 -0.29 5.60 1.23
CA CYS A 32 -0.14 4.44 0.35
C CYS A 32 -1.49 4.03 -0.25
N LEU A 33 -1.42 3.60 -1.51
CA LEU A 33 -2.56 3.19 -2.34
C LEU A 33 -2.32 1.85 -3.03
N LEU A 34 -1.29 1.12 -2.60
CA LEU A 34 -1.22 -0.30 -2.93
C LEU A 34 -2.30 -1.03 -2.12
N GLY A 35 -3.03 -1.95 -2.74
CA GLY A 35 -4.12 -2.65 -2.08
C GLY A 35 -3.63 -3.45 -0.88
N GLY A 36 -4.44 -3.52 0.17
CA GLY A 36 -4.07 -4.16 1.44
C GLY A 36 -3.60 -5.59 1.28
N PHE A 37 -4.33 -6.37 0.49
CA PHE A 37 -3.97 -7.75 0.16
C PHE A 37 -2.59 -7.87 -0.49
N VAL A 38 -2.25 -6.94 -1.39
CA VAL A 38 -0.94 -6.92 -2.06
C VAL A 38 0.16 -6.51 -1.09
N VAL A 39 -0.09 -5.49 -0.26
CA VAL A 39 0.85 -5.05 0.78
C VAL A 39 1.16 -6.19 1.74
N MET A 40 0.13 -6.86 2.26
CA MET A 40 0.29 -7.94 3.22
C MET A 40 0.95 -9.18 2.59
N GLY A 41 0.65 -9.50 1.32
CA GLY A 41 1.36 -10.53 0.57
C GLY A 41 2.86 -10.25 0.48
N MET A 42 3.25 -9.04 0.07
CA MET A 42 4.66 -8.63 0.02
C MET A 42 5.34 -8.68 1.39
N VAL A 43 4.67 -8.22 2.45
CA VAL A 43 5.21 -8.28 3.82
C VAL A 43 5.42 -9.73 4.27
N ASN A 44 4.47 -10.62 4.00
CA ASN A 44 4.58 -12.04 4.33
C ASN A 44 5.74 -12.72 3.58
N ASP A 45 6.01 -12.30 2.36
CA ASP A 45 7.15 -12.75 1.55
C ASP A 45 8.49 -12.09 1.96
N GLY A 46 8.48 -11.19 2.96
CA GLY A 46 9.66 -10.45 3.42
C GLY A 46 10.10 -9.34 2.45
N ALA A 47 9.27 -8.96 1.48
CA ALA A 47 9.51 -7.90 0.53
C ALA A 47 9.10 -6.52 1.07
N ASP A 48 9.64 -5.47 0.48
CA ASP A 48 9.29 -4.08 0.78
C ASP A 48 8.16 -3.60 -0.15
N PRO A 49 6.94 -3.37 0.35
CA PRO A 49 5.81 -3.00 -0.49
C PRO A 49 6.03 -1.66 -1.21
N CYS A 50 6.78 -0.74 -0.62
CA CYS A 50 7.05 0.56 -1.24
C CYS A 50 8.04 0.46 -2.40
N LYS A 51 9.04 -0.44 -2.32
CA LYS A 51 10.01 -0.64 -3.41
C LYS A 51 9.36 -1.33 -4.61
N GLY A 52 8.54 -2.35 -4.36
CA GLY A 52 7.85 -3.12 -5.41
C GLY A 52 6.63 -2.42 -6.02
N CYS A 53 6.05 -1.43 -5.34
CA CYS A 53 4.89 -0.69 -5.84
C CYS A 53 5.21 0.01 -7.17
N GLU A 54 4.21 0.20 -8.03
CA GLU A 54 4.30 1.01 -9.26
C GLU A 54 3.57 2.36 -9.17
N GLY A 55 2.90 2.63 -8.05
CA GLY A 55 2.17 3.88 -7.81
C GLY A 55 3.06 5.12 -7.59
N PRO A 56 2.42 6.27 -7.27
CA PRO A 56 3.13 7.51 -7.01
C PRO A 56 4.16 7.38 -5.86
N ARG A 57 5.40 7.80 -6.07
CA ARG A 57 6.49 7.62 -5.09
C ARG A 57 6.31 8.46 -3.84
N ASP A 58 5.72 9.64 -3.95
CA ASP A 58 5.37 10.50 -2.82
C ASP A 58 4.42 9.79 -1.84
N ARG A 59 3.55 8.89 -2.36
CA ARG A 59 2.64 8.05 -1.57
C ARG A 59 3.35 6.88 -0.87
N CYS A 60 4.56 6.53 -1.32
CA CYS A 60 5.50 5.61 -0.67
C CYS A 60 6.53 6.34 0.22
N GLY A 61 6.19 7.54 0.72
CA GLY A 61 7.05 8.31 1.62
C GLY A 61 8.27 8.89 0.90
N GLY A 62 8.19 9.05 -0.42
CA GLY A 62 9.28 9.55 -1.26
C GLY A 62 10.42 8.54 -1.46
N ARG A 63 10.24 7.27 -1.07
CA ARG A 63 11.28 6.24 -1.19
C ARG A 63 11.53 5.89 -2.67
N ALA A 64 12.81 5.77 -3.02
CA ALA A 64 13.23 5.21 -4.31
C ALA A 64 12.85 3.71 -4.39
N LYS A 65 12.69 3.22 -5.62
CA LYS A 65 12.50 1.78 -5.88
C LYS A 65 13.77 1.00 -5.57
#